data_AF-A0AA37SSF3-F1
#
_entry.id   AF-A0AA37SSF3-F1
#
_cell.length_a   1.000
_cell.length_b   1.000
_cell.length_c   1.000
_cell.angle_alpha   90.00
_cell.angle_beta   90.00
_cell.angle_gamma   90.00
#
_symmetry.space_group_name_H-M   'P 1'
#
loop_
_entity.id
_entity.type
_entity.pdbx_description
1 polymer ?
#
loop_
_entity_poly.entity_id
_entity_poly.type
_entity_poly.pdbx_seq_one_letter_code
_entity_poly.pdbx_strand_id
1 'polypeptide(L)'
;MNDEFNIDQLIKRGKINSELELERASMAERKLRLMTEEFPEAKTKRKQIRELIYEYEAKYWTDRDKITDSQVEENDKAEIIVQLENEFIDARKKLIISKLKKLGLNQQEFGRILGHNSKSYMSELMNGVVPFTLKDLIIISKLLKINLSKLIPTQIPDEDKTKIVNSIEKLGKPKLKLDKKEFAFS
;
A
#
# COMPACT_ATOMS: atom_id res chain seq x y z
N MET A 1 -3.02 -11.51 -5.12
CA MET A 1 -1.69 -10.86 -5.09
C MET A 1 -1.61 -9.85 -6.24
N ASN A 2 -2.51 -8.89 -6.27
CA ASN A 2 -2.41 -7.73 -7.17
C ASN A 2 -3.10 -6.50 -6.55
N ASP A 3 -3.11 -6.44 -5.21
CA ASP A 3 -3.97 -5.55 -4.42
C ASP A 3 -3.17 -4.54 -3.58
N GLU A 4 -1.88 -4.33 -3.88
CA GLU A 4 -1.16 -3.17 -3.34
C GLU A 4 -1.74 -1.91 -4.00
N PHE A 5 -2.20 -0.98 -3.16
CA PHE A 5 -2.77 0.28 -3.62
C PHE A 5 -1.78 1.05 -4.50
N ASN A 6 -2.25 1.47 -5.67
CA ASN A 6 -1.46 2.21 -6.63
C ASN A 6 -2.14 3.53 -6.96
N ILE A 7 -1.47 4.64 -6.62
CA ILE A 7 -2.01 5.97 -6.83
C ILE A 7 -2.29 6.29 -8.31
N ASP A 8 -1.46 5.79 -9.22
CA ASP A 8 -1.62 6.06 -10.65
C ASP A 8 -2.86 5.36 -11.20
N GLN A 9 -3.18 4.18 -10.67
CA GLN A 9 -4.42 3.48 -11.00
C GLN A 9 -5.64 4.20 -10.41
N LEU A 10 -5.56 4.71 -9.18
CA LEU A 10 -6.62 5.51 -8.58
C LEU A 10 -6.90 6.77 -9.40
N ILE A 11 -5.87 7.54 -9.74
CA ILE A 11 -5.98 8.76 -10.56
C ILE A 11 -6.61 8.43 -11.90
N LYS A 12 -6.14 7.37 -12.56
CA LYS A 12 -6.70 6.92 -13.85
C LYS A 12 -8.17 6.53 -13.74
N ARG A 13 -8.57 5.89 -12.63
CA ARG A 13 -9.96 5.51 -12.37
C ARG A 13 -10.83 6.71 -12.02
N GLY A 14 -10.25 7.76 -11.44
CA GLY A 14 -10.92 9.03 -11.16
C GLY A 14 -12.00 8.96 -10.09
N LYS A 15 -11.98 7.96 -9.21
CA LYS A 15 -12.92 7.86 -8.07
C LYS A 15 -12.40 6.98 -6.94
N ILE A 16 -12.74 7.37 -5.72
CA ILE A 16 -12.60 6.60 -4.47
C ILE A 16 -13.93 5.89 -4.20
N ASN A 17 -13.89 4.60 -3.86
CA ASN A 17 -15.10 3.77 -3.70
C ASN A 17 -15.31 3.26 -2.27
N SER A 18 -14.36 3.45 -1.36
CA SER A 18 -14.44 2.96 0.02
C SER A 18 -13.61 3.82 0.98
N GLU A 19 -13.90 3.72 2.27
CA GLU A 19 -13.11 4.37 3.33
C GLU A 19 -11.64 3.91 3.32
N LEU A 20 -11.39 2.64 3.02
CA LEU A 20 -10.01 2.14 2.87
C LEU A 20 -9.27 2.82 1.71
N GLU A 21 -9.94 3.05 0.58
CA GLU A 21 -9.33 3.79 -0.53
C GLU A 21 -9.16 5.28 -0.20
N LEU A 22 -10.08 5.87 0.57
CA LEU A 22 -9.98 7.24 1.07
C LEU A 22 -8.72 7.38 1.94
N GLU A 23 -8.54 6.53 2.94
CA GLU A 23 -7.41 6.60 3.85
C GLU A 23 -6.07 6.34 3.15
N ARG A 24 -6.03 5.39 2.21
CA ARG A 24 -4.85 5.16 1.36
C ARG A 24 -4.53 6.37 0.48
N ALA A 25 -5.54 7.01 -0.11
CA ALA A 25 -5.38 8.24 -0.88
C ALA A 25 -4.87 9.39 -0.02
N SER A 26 -5.43 9.58 1.17
CA SER A 26 -5.02 10.58 2.17
C SER A 26 -3.58 10.37 2.63
N MET A 27 -3.17 9.12 2.87
CA MET A 27 -1.78 8.77 3.17
C MET A 27 -0.83 9.08 2.00
N ALA A 28 -1.22 8.74 0.77
CA ALA A 28 -0.43 9.03 -0.42
C ALA A 28 -0.31 10.54 -0.69
N GLU A 29 -1.37 11.33 -0.47
CA GLU A 29 -1.35 12.80 -0.53
C GLU A 29 -0.30 13.38 0.41
N ARG A 30 -0.29 12.91 1.67
CA ARG A 30 0.68 13.33 2.71
C ARG A 30 2.11 13.02 2.28
N LYS A 31 2.36 11.84 1.73
CA LYS A 31 3.68 11.44 1.21
C LYS A 31 4.11 12.29 0.03
N LEU A 32 3.22 12.51 -0.95
CA LEU A 32 3.50 13.35 -2.11
C LEU A 32 3.82 14.79 -1.69
N ARG A 33 3.13 15.33 -0.68
CA ARG A 33 3.41 16.67 -0.13
C ARG A 33 4.88 16.81 0.27
N LEU A 34 5.42 15.83 1.01
CA LEU A 34 6.83 15.83 1.45
C LEU A 34 7.82 15.74 0.27
N MET A 35 7.39 15.23 -0.88
CA MET A 35 8.20 15.09 -2.09
C MET A 35 8.14 16.33 -3.01
N THR A 36 7.18 17.23 -2.83
CA THR A 36 6.96 18.37 -3.75
C THR A 36 8.10 19.39 -3.80
N GLU A 37 8.91 19.49 -2.74
CA GLU A 37 10.07 20.38 -2.73
C GLU A 37 11.17 19.90 -3.68
N GLU A 38 11.33 18.59 -3.81
CA GLU A 38 12.37 17.96 -4.63
C GLU A 38 11.86 17.60 -6.04
N PHE A 39 10.57 17.27 -6.17
CA PHE A 39 9.97 16.76 -7.41
C PHE A 39 8.69 17.52 -7.77
N PRO A 40 8.75 18.48 -8.71
CA PRO A 40 7.57 19.23 -9.15
C PRO A 40 6.43 18.35 -9.68
N GLU A 41 6.73 17.19 -10.28
CA GLU A 41 5.73 16.24 -10.79
C GLU A 41 4.83 15.70 -9.67
N ALA A 42 5.34 15.58 -8.44
CA ALA A 42 4.56 15.18 -7.27
C ALA A 42 3.43 16.17 -6.97
N LYS A 43 3.60 17.46 -7.33
CA LYS A 43 2.57 18.50 -7.13
C LYS A 43 1.32 18.23 -7.97
N THR A 44 1.49 17.77 -9.21
CA THR A 44 0.39 17.46 -10.12
C THR A 44 -0.42 16.27 -9.60
N LYS A 45 0.25 15.14 -9.30
CA LYS A 45 -0.43 13.96 -8.73
C LYS A 45 -1.15 14.29 -7.43
N ARG A 46 -0.49 15.05 -6.55
CA ARG A 46 -1.07 15.48 -5.27
C ARG A 46 -2.34 16.29 -5.47
N LYS A 47 -2.37 17.19 -6.45
CA LYS A 47 -3.58 17.98 -6.76
C LYS A 47 -4.74 17.07 -7.18
N GLN A 48 -4.48 16.14 -8.09
CA GLN A 48 -5.50 15.20 -8.58
C GLN A 48 -6.07 14.35 -7.44
N ILE A 49 -5.20 13.83 -6.56
CA ILE A 49 -5.65 13.05 -5.40
C ILE A 49 -6.48 13.87 -4.42
N ARG A 50 -6.08 15.12 -4.17
CA ARG A 50 -6.83 16.02 -3.31
C ARG A 50 -8.23 16.31 -3.85
N GLU A 51 -8.38 16.45 -5.16
CA GLU A 51 -9.68 16.59 -5.82
C GLU A 51 -10.54 15.34 -5.58
N LEU A 52 -9.99 14.13 -5.74
CA LEU A 52 -10.71 12.88 -5.49
C LEU A 52 -11.12 12.69 -4.03
N ILE A 53 -10.23 13.03 -3.08
CA ILE A 53 -10.52 13.01 -1.64
C ILE A 53 -11.68 13.95 -1.33
N TYR A 54 -11.58 15.20 -1.81
CA TYR A 54 -12.63 16.20 -1.58
C TYR A 54 -13.97 15.76 -2.15
N GLU A 55 -14.02 15.19 -3.35
CA GLU A 55 -15.26 14.68 -3.94
C GLU A 55 -15.90 13.55 -3.11
N TYR A 56 -15.07 12.67 -2.54
CA TYR A 56 -15.56 11.59 -1.68
C TYR A 56 -16.07 12.12 -0.34
N GLU A 57 -15.28 12.94 0.35
CA GLU A 57 -15.66 13.58 1.62
C GLU A 57 -16.92 14.44 1.45
N ALA A 58 -17.01 15.20 0.35
CA ALA A 58 -18.17 16.02 0.03
C ALA A 58 -19.45 15.18 -0.01
N LYS A 59 -19.36 13.97 -0.57
CA LYS A 59 -20.48 13.06 -0.77
C LYS A 59 -20.89 12.28 0.48
N TYR A 60 -19.93 11.83 1.30
CA TYR A 60 -20.18 10.88 2.39
C TYR A 60 -19.97 11.47 3.80
N TRP A 61 -19.24 12.58 3.94
CA TRP A 61 -18.80 13.12 5.24
C TRP A 61 -19.21 14.58 5.53
N THR A 62 -19.87 15.27 4.59
CA THR A 62 -20.30 16.67 4.79
C THR A 62 -21.51 16.81 5.71
N ASP A 63 -22.51 15.95 5.53
CA ASP A 63 -23.80 16.05 6.22
C ASP A 63 -23.76 15.26 7.54
N ARG A 64 -23.44 15.96 8.63
CA ARG A 64 -23.21 15.35 9.95
C ARG A 64 -24.41 14.56 10.47
N ASP A 65 -25.62 14.95 10.09
CA ASP A 65 -26.85 14.29 10.54
C ASP A 65 -27.10 12.94 9.83
N LYS A 66 -26.37 12.67 8.73
CA LYS A 66 -26.45 11.42 7.95
C LYS A 66 -25.31 10.44 8.23
N ILE A 67 -24.28 10.87 8.97
CA ILE A 67 -23.15 10.01 9.33
C ILE A 67 -23.64 8.99 10.35
N THR A 68 -23.40 7.71 10.07
CA THR A 68 -23.79 6.60 10.95
C THR A 68 -22.61 6.11 11.76
N ASP A 69 -22.88 5.53 12.93
CA ASP A 69 -21.83 4.91 13.76
C ASP A 69 -21.06 3.82 12.98
N SER A 70 -21.75 3.04 12.14
CA SER A 70 -21.12 2.02 11.28
C SER A 70 -20.12 2.64 10.30
N GLN A 71 -20.41 3.80 9.75
CA GLN A 71 -19.51 4.50 8.83
C GLN A 71 -18.25 5.00 9.58
N VAL A 72 -18.42 5.47 10.82
CA VAL A 72 -17.29 5.83 11.69
C VAL A 72 -16.43 4.60 12.00
N GLU A 73 -17.04 3.47 12.38
CA GLU A 73 -16.32 2.23 12.63
C GLU A 73 -15.57 1.70 11.37
N GLU A 74 -16.16 1.84 10.18
CA GLU A 74 -15.51 1.49 8.92
C GLU A 74 -14.28 2.36 8.65
N ASN A 75 -14.38 3.65 8.94
CA ASN A 75 -13.26 4.59 8.82
C ASN A 75 -12.16 4.26 9.83
N ASP A 76 -12.48 4.07 11.11
CA ASP A 76 -11.51 3.71 12.15
C ASP A 76 -10.73 2.43 11.78
N LYS A 77 -11.43 1.41 11.23
CA LYS A 77 -10.79 0.19 10.73
C LYS A 77 -9.89 0.48 9.53
N ALA A 78 -10.32 1.31 8.59
CA ALA A 78 -9.52 1.72 7.44
C ALA A 78 -8.24 2.45 7.87
N GLU A 79 -8.32 3.35 8.84
CA GLU A 79 -7.16 4.09 9.37
C GLU A 79 -6.13 3.12 9.96
N ILE A 80 -6.56 2.15 10.78
CA ILE A 80 -5.67 1.13 11.37
C ILE A 80 -4.96 0.32 10.29
N ILE A 81 -5.70 -0.13 9.25
CA ILE A 81 -5.11 -0.89 8.14
C ILE A 81 -4.04 -0.05 7.44
N VAL A 82 -4.34 1.20 7.12
CA VAL A 82 -3.41 2.10 6.42
C VAL A 82 -2.19 2.45 7.28
N GLN A 83 -2.36 2.57 8.58
CA GLN A 83 -1.25 2.74 9.51
C GLN A 83 -0.30 1.54 9.45
N LEU A 84 -0.81 0.32 9.57
CA LEU A 84 -0.01 -0.90 9.49
C LEU A 84 0.69 -1.05 8.14
N GLU A 85 0.01 -0.73 7.04
CA GLU A 85 0.61 -0.68 5.70
C GLU A 85 1.76 0.31 5.63
N ASN A 86 1.58 1.51 6.21
CA ASN A 86 2.60 2.54 6.21
C ASN A 86 3.82 2.14 7.07
N GLU A 87 3.60 1.55 8.24
CA GLU A 87 4.67 1.03 9.09
C GLU A 87 5.49 -0.04 8.36
N PHE A 88 4.82 -0.94 7.65
CA PHE A 88 5.48 -1.95 6.81
C PHE A 88 6.33 -1.32 5.70
N ILE A 89 5.76 -0.36 4.97
CA ILE A 89 6.46 0.37 3.90
C ILE A 89 7.71 1.08 4.44
N ASP A 90 7.60 1.74 5.60
CA ASP A 90 8.71 2.44 6.24
C ASP A 90 9.80 1.47 6.71
N ALA A 91 9.42 0.32 7.28
CA ALA A 91 10.37 -0.72 7.68
C ALA A 91 11.10 -1.29 6.45
N ARG A 92 10.37 -1.59 5.36
CA ARG A 92 10.92 -2.04 4.08
C ARG A 92 11.90 -1.03 3.50
N LYS A 93 11.51 0.25 3.45
CA LYS A 93 12.35 1.36 2.98
C LYS A 93 13.65 1.46 3.77
N LYS A 94 13.57 1.48 5.11
CA LYS A 94 14.74 1.54 6.00
C LYS A 94 15.67 0.35 5.77
N LEU A 95 15.12 -0.85 5.63
CA LEU A 95 15.89 -2.07 5.37
C LEU A 95 16.64 -2.00 4.03
N ILE A 96 15.96 -1.63 2.95
CA ILE A 96 16.56 -1.47 1.62
C ILE A 96 17.69 -0.43 1.68
N ILE A 97 17.43 0.76 2.22
CA ILE A 97 18.44 1.83 2.35
C ILE A 97 19.66 1.35 3.14
N SER A 98 19.47 0.63 4.24
CA SER A 98 20.58 0.10 5.05
C SER A 98 21.47 -0.87 4.27
N LYS A 99 20.88 -1.68 3.38
CA LYS A 99 21.61 -2.63 2.53
C LYS A 99 22.32 -1.94 1.39
N LEU A 100 21.70 -0.94 0.77
CA LEU A 100 22.33 -0.12 -0.27
C LEU A 100 23.56 0.62 0.26
N LYS A 101 23.47 1.23 1.45
CA LYS A 101 24.61 1.88 2.11
C LYS A 101 25.80 0.94 2.30
N LYS A 102 25.57 -0.33 2.68
CA LYS A 102 26.63 -1.34 2.83
C LYS A 102 27.31 -1.71 1.51
N LEU A 103 26.62 -1.51 0.39
CA LEU A 103 27.14 -1.75 -0.95
C LEU A 103 27.70 -0.49 -1.61
N GLY A 104 27.69 0.66 -0.91
CA GLY A 104 28.10 1.93 -1.49
C GLY A 104 27.16 2.46 -2.58
N LEU A 105 25.92 1.95 -2.65
CA LEU A 105 24.94 2.35 -3.67
C LEU A 105 24.02 3.45 -3.15
N ASN A 106 23.77 4.45 -3.99
CA ASN A 106 22.72 5.43 -3.76
C ASN A 106 21.39 5.00 -4.41
N GLN A 107 20.30 5.72 -4.10
CA GLN A 107 18.97 5.39 -4.60
C GLN A 107 18.82 5.54 -6.12
N GLN A 108 19.56 6.46 -6.75
CA GLN A 108 19.51 6.67 -8.20
C GLN A 108 20.18 5.52 -8.95
N GLU A 109 21.35 5.07 -8.49
CA GLU A 109 22.05 3.91 -9.03
C GLU A 109 21.22 2.65 -8.88
N PHE A 110 20.61 2.47 -7.70
CA PHE A 110 19.69 1.37 -7.47
C PHE A 110 18.47 1.42 -8.39
N GLY A 111 17.88 2.60 -8.62
CA GLY A 111 16.82 2.79 -9.60
C GLY A 111 17.25 2.31 -10.98
N ARG A 112 18.44 2.70 -11.46
CA ARG A 112 18.97 2.23 -12.75
C ARG A 112 19.12 0.71 -12.82
N ILE A 113 19.56 0.05 -11.75
CA ILE A 113 19.65 -1.42 -11.67
C ILE A 113 18.27 -2.07 -11.82
N LEU A 114 17.23 -1.47 -11.23
CA LEU A 114 15.86 -1.96 -11.35
C LEU A 114 15.22 -1.61 -12.71
N GLY A 115 15.85 -0.76 -13.52
CA GLY A 115 15.31 -0.25 -14.78
C GLY A 115 14.47 1.01 -14.64
N HIS A 116 14.53 1.67 -13.49
CA HIS A 116 13.80 2.90 -13.16
C HIS A 116 14.74 4.12 -13.23
N ASN A 117 14.68 4.87 -14.33
CA ASN A 117 15.59 6.00 -14.56
C ASN A 117 15.13 7.32 -13.90
N SER A 118 13.86 7.43 -13.53
CA SER A 118 13.30 8.63 -12.91
C SER A 118 13.56 8.64 -11.40
N LYS A 119 14.26 9.69 -10.92
CA LYS A 119 14.52 9.91 -9.50
C LYS A 119 13.21 10.08 -8.71
N SER A 120 12.26 10.82 -9.27
CA SER A 120 10.93 11.03 -8.70
C SER A 120 10.18 9.71 -8.57
N TYR A 121 10.12 8.91 -9.65
CA TYR A 121 9.44 7.61 -9.63
C TYR A 121 10.07 6.62 -8.64
N MET A 122 11.41 6.57 -8.58
CA MET A 122 12.10 5.75 -7.58
C MET A 122 11.78 6.21 -6.15
N SER A 123 11.59 7.51 -5.92
CA SER A 123 11.12 8.03 -4.63
C SER A 123 9.68 7.58 -4.33
N GLU A 124 8.78 7.66 -5.30
CA GLU A 124 7.40 7.17 -5.16
C GLU A 124 7.35 5.68 -4.77
N LEU A 125 8.18 4.85 -5.42
CA LEU A 125 8.34 3.42 -5.11
C LEU A 125 8.85 3.19 -3.67
N MET A 126 9.94 3.86 -3.29
CA MET A 126 10.53 3.71 -1.96
C MET A 126 9.58 4.16 -0.84
N ASN A 127 8.73 5.15 -1.10
CA ASN A 127 7.73 5.65 -0.15
C ASN A 127 6.39 4.91 -0.21
N GLY A 128 6.22 3.97 -1.15
CA GLY A 128 4.98 3.20 -1.32
C GLY A 128 3.79 4.04 -1.76
N VAL A 129 4.04 5.12 -2.53
CA VAL A 129 3.01 5.86 -3.26
C VAL A 129 2.60 5.07 -4.51
N VAL A 130 3.59 4.46 -5.14
CA VAL A 130 3.44 3.44 -6.17
C VAL A 130 4.05 2.14 -5.62
N PRO A 131 3.42 0.98 -5.80
CA PRO A 131 3.98 -0.28 -5.34
C PRO A 131 5.15 -0.73 -6.20
N PHE A 132 6.10 -1.45 -5.59
CA PHE A 132 7.10 -2.19 -6.35
C PHE A 132 6.42 -3.32 -7.12
N THR A 133 6.86 -3.57 -8.35
CA THR A 133 6.40 -4.76 -9.06
C THR A 133 7.01 -6.02 -8.44
N LEU A 134 6.39 -7.19 -8.67
CA LEU A 134 6.98 -8.45 -8.24
C LEU A 134 8.40 -8.65 -8.81
N LYS A 135 8.63 -8.23 -10.06
CA LYS A 135 9.95 -8.27 -10.69
C LYS A 135 10.95 -7.42 -9.88
N ASP A 136 10.58 -6.20 -9.52
CA ASP A 136 11.42 -5.35 -8.68
C ASP A 136 11.74 -6.07 -7.37
N LEU A 137 10.72 -6.53 -6.64
CA LEU A 137 10.88 -7.18 -5.33
C LEU A 137 11.79 -8.42 -5.39
N ILE A 138 11.70 -9.23 -6.46
CA ILE A 138 12.60 -10.35 -6.69
C ILE A 138 14.05 -9.87 -6.88
N ILE A 139 14.27 -8.84 -7.70
CA ILE A 139 15.62 -8.27 -7.91
C ILE A 139 16.16 -7.71 -6.59
N ILE A 140 15.36 -6.95 -5.85
CA ILE A 140 15.73 -6.41 -4.52
C ILE A 140 16.13 -7.53 -3.57
N SER A 141 15.32 -8.60 -3.49
CA SER A 141 15.58 -9.75 -2.63
C SER A 141 16.93 -10.40 -2.97
N LYS A 142 17.18 -10.66 -4.26
CA LYS A 142 18.40 -11.34 -4.73
C LYS A 142 19.64 -10.46 -4.59
N LEU A 143 19.56 -9.20 -5.01
CA LEU A 143 20.66 -8.25 -4.98
C LEU A 143 21.09 -7.91 -3.54
N LEU A 144 20.12 -7.59 -2.68
CA LEU A 144 20.39 -7.12 -1.31
C LEU A 144 20.42 -8.25 -0.27
N LYS A 145 20.18 -9.50 -0.71
CA LYS A 145 20.07 -10.69 0.14
C LYS A 145 19.08 -10.47 1.28
N ILE A 146 17.88 -9.98 0.93
CA ILE A 146 16.76 -9.76 1.86
C ILE A 146 15.74 -10.86 1.62
N ASN A 147 15.24 -11.48 2.70
CA ASN A 147 14.15 -12.44 2.59
C ASN A 147 12.89 -11.74 2.05
N LEU A 148 12.22 -12.34 1.05
CA LEU A 148 11.05 -11.77 0.40
C LEU A 148 9.92 -11.44 1.39
N SER A 149 9.74 -12.21 2.46
CA SER A 149 8.77 -11.93 3.54
C SER A 149 8.97 -10.57 4.24
N LYS A 150 10.15 -9.95 4.12
CA LYS A 150 10.43 -8.59 4.62
C LYS A 150 10.19 -7.50 3.57
N LEU A 151 9.82 -7.88 2.36
CA LEU A 151 9.61 -7.00 1.21
C LEU A 151 8.15 -6.99 0.73
N ILE A 152 7.40 -8.06 1.02
CA ILE A 152 5.95 -8.15 0.76
C ILE A 152 5.17 -8.28 2.07
N PRO A 153 3.97 -7.69 2.15
CA PRO A 153 3.00 -8.06 3.17
C PRO A 153 2.71 -9.56 3.08
N THR A 154 2.62 -10.24 4.22
CA THR A 154 2.36 -11.69 4.29
C THR A 154 1.05 -12.01 4.98
N GLN A 155 0.36 -10.99 5.49
CA GLN A 155 -0.96 -11.07 6.08
C GLN A 155 -2.01 -11.28 4.99
N ILE A 156 -2.98 -12.14 5.28
CA ILE A 156 -4.15 -12.36 4.45
C ILE A 156 -5.26 -11.41 4.94
N PRO A 157 -5.94 -10.65 4.07
CA PRO A 157 -7.11 -9.87 4.46
C PRO A 157 -8.21 -10.75 5.07
N ASP A 158 -8.93 -10.25 6.07
CA ASP A 158 -9.93 -11.05 6.81
C ASP A 158 -11.10 -11.51 5.93
N GLU A 159 -11.47 -10.72 4.91
CA GLU A 159 -12.43 -11.13 3.89
C GLU A 159 -11.97 -12.38 3.13
N ASP A 160 -10.68 -12.42 2.77
CA ASP A 160 -10.12 -13.55 2.03
C ASP A 160 -9.92 -14.75 2.94
N LYS A 161 -9.52 -14.56 4.21
CA LYS A 161 -9.53 -15.63 5.22
C LYS A 161 -10.91 -16.27 5.31
N THR A 162 -11.97 -15.46 5.42
CA THR A 162 -13.36 -15.92 5.48
C THR A 162 -13.74 -16.74 4.24
N LYS A 163 -13.45 -16.23 3.04
CA LYS A 163 -13.72 -16.94 1.77
C LYS A 163 -12.98 -18.27 1.70
N ILE A 164 -11.71 -18.32 2.13
CA ILE A 164 -10.89 -19.53 2.13
C ILE A 164 -11.45 -20.57 3.10
N VAL A 165 -11.73 -20.18 4.35
CA VAL A 165 -12.31 -21.06 5.39
C VAL A 165 -13.62 -21.68 4.88
N ASN A 166 -14.54 -20.84 4.42
CA ASN A 166 -15.84 -21.29 3.88
C ASN A 166 -15.68 -22.24 2.69
N SER A 167 -14.69 -22.01 1.83
CA SER A 167 -14.44 -22.87 0.67
C SER A 167 -13.89 -24.24 1.08
N ILE A 168 -13.00 -24.28 2.07
CA ILE A 168 -12.41 -25.52 2.59
C ILE A 168 -13.46 -26.38 3.32
N GLU A 169 -14.32 -25.75 4.12
CA GLU A 169 -15.44 -26.44 4.77
C GLU A 169 -16.37 -27.09 3.74
N LYS A 170 -16.73 -26.37 2.68
CA LYS A 170 -17.56 -26.90 1.58
C LYS A 170 -16.90 -28.06 0.82
N LEU A 171 -15.57 -28.08 0.71
CA LEU A 171 -14.85 -29.17 0.03
C LEU A 171 -14.88 -30.48 0.81
N GLY A 172 -15.12 -30.45 2.13
CA GLY A 172 -15.25 -31.64 2.97
C GLY A 172 -14.02 -32.56 2.94
N LYS A 173 -12.81 -32.01 2.74
CA LYS A 173 -11.57 -32.78 2.63
C LYS A 173 -10.84 -32.82 3.99
N PRO A 174 -10.97 -33.91 4.78
CA PRO A 174 -10.47 -33.95 6.17
C PRO A 174 -8.94 -33.92 6.31
N LYS A 175 -8.20 -34.19 5.22
CA LYS A 175 -6.73 -34.09 5.20
C LYS A 175 -6.23 -32.65 5.03
N LEU A 176 -7.07 -31.75 4.51
CA LEU A 176 -6.74 -30.33 4.35
C LEU A 176 -7.12 -29.61 5.64
N LYS A 177 -6.16 -29.45 6.55
CA LYS A 177 -6.34 -28.73 7.82
C LYS A 177 -5.75 -27.34 7.69
N LEU A 178 -6.53 -26.33 8.06
CA LEU A 178 -6.05 -24.95 8.17
C LEU A 178 -5.20 -24.77 9.42
N ASP A 179 -4.10 -24.04 9.30
CA ASP A 179 -3.38 -23.55 10.47
C ASP A 179 -4.22 -22.44 11.13
N LYS A 180 -4.69 -22.70 12.35
CA LYS A 180 -5.53 -21.76 13.08
C LYS A 180 -4.82 -20.44 13.42
N LYS A 181 -3.48 -20.41 13.43
CA LYS A 181 -2.72 -19.19 13.70
C LYS A 181 -2.58 -18.31 12.46
N GLU A 182 -2.32 -18.91 11.30
CA GLU A 182 -2.16 -18.15 10.04
C GLU A 182 -3.50 -17.60 9.52
N PHE A 183 -4.60 -18.26 9.86
CA PHE A 183 -5.95 -17.87 9.48
C PHE A 183 -6.78 -17.30 10.65
N ALA A 184 -6.14 -16.90 11.74
CA ALA A 184 -6.81 -16.18 12.82
C ALA A 184 -7.28 -14.80 12.34
N PHE A 185 -8.49 -14.39 12.73
CA PHE A 185 -8.99 -13.04 12.49
C PHE A 185 -8.25 -12.04 13.39
N SER A 186 -7.92 -10.89 12.81
CA SER A 186 -7.19 -9.79 13.45
C SER A 186 -8.12 -8.84 14.19
#